data_AF-A0A7K2TSJ8-F1
#
_entry.id   AF-A0A7K2TSJ8-F1
#
_cell.length_a   1.000
_cell.length_b   1.000
_cell.length_c   1.000
_cell.angle_alpha   90.00
_cell.angle_beta   90.00
_cell.angle_gamma   90.00
#
_symmetry.space_group_name_H-M   'P 1'
#
loop_
_entity.id
_entity.type
_entity.pdbx_description
1 polymer ?
#
loop_
_entity_poly.entity_id
_entity_poly.type
_entity_poly.pdbx_seq_one_letter_code
_entity_poly.pdbx_strand_id
1 'polypeptide(L)' 'MYGWIWRHLPGNVWVRGLISLVLVLAAVYALFQYVFPWAEPLLPFGDVTVDGQGAQGAGTGR' A
#
# COMPACT_ATOMS: atom_id res chain seq x y z
N MET A 1 27.76 -33.83 1.53
CA MET A 1 26.97 -33.74 2.78
C MET A 1 26.20 -32.41 2.93
N TYR A 2 25.72 -31.80 1.84
CA TYR A 2 24.62 -30.80 1.85
C TYR A 2 23.57 -31.04 0.74
N GLY A 3 23.84 -31.99 -0.18
CA GLY A 3 23.01 -32.21 -1.36
C GLY A 3 21.72 -33.01 -1.13
N TRP A 4 21.53 -33.63 0.04
CA TRP A 4 20.35 -34.47 0.31
C TRP A 4 19.12 -33.63 0.70
N ILE A 5 19.33 -32.52 1.44
CA ILE A 5 18.24 -31.61 1.85
C ILE A 5 17.73 -30.75 0.67
N TRP A 6 18.61 -30.42 -0.28
CA TRP A 6 18.28 -29.68 -1.50
C TRP A 6 17.53 -30.52 -2.55
N ARG A 7 17.40 -31.84 -2.33
CA ARG A 7 16.77 -32.80 -3.25
C ARG A 7 15.37 -33.25 -2.82
N HIS A 8 14.88 -32.85 -1.65
CA HIS A 8 13.57 -33.27 -1.11
C HIS A 8 12.46 -32.24 -1.26
N LEU A 9 12.75 -31.06 -1.83
CA LEU A 9 11.75 -30.00 -1.99
C LEU A 9 11.37 -29.94 -3.48
N PRO A 10 10.17 -30.37 -3.87
CA PRO A 10 9.72 -30.32 -5.26
C PRO A 10 9.55 -28.86 -5.66
N GLY A 11 10.45 -28.37 -6.51
CA GLY A 11 10.42 -27.03 -7.07
C GLY A 11 11.74 -26.26 -6.89
N ASN A 12 12.31 -25.84 -8.02
CA ASN A 12 13.51 -25.01 -8.13
C ASN A 12 13.43 -23.79 -7.17
N VAL A 13 14.54 -23.35 -6.54
CA VAL A 13 14.53 -22.19 -5.61
C VAL A 13 13.86 -20.97 -6.23
N TRP A 14 13.99 -20.83 -7.54
CA TRP A 14 13.31 -19.84 -8.37
C TRP A 14 11.78 -19.87 -8.25
N VAL A 15 11.16 -21.05 -8.22
CA VAL A 15 9.69 -21.21 -8.06
C VAL A 15 9.26 -20.80 -6.66
N ARG A 16 10.03 -21.19 -5.63
CA ARG A 16 9.77 -20.79 -4.24
C ARG A 16 9.92 -19.28 -4.05
N GLY A 17 10.97 -18.70 -4.63
CA GLY A 17 11.18 -17.26 -4.67
C GLY A 17 10.06 -16.54 -5.40
N LEU A 18 9.62 -17.06 -6.55
CA LEU A 18 8.52 -16.50 -7.33
C LEU A 18 7.21 -16.52 -6.53
N ILE A 19 6.86 -17.65 -5.90
CA ILE A 19 5.64 -17.74 -5.09
C ILE A 19 5.69 -16.79 -3.90
N SER A 20 6.83 -16.69 -3.21
CA SER A 20 7.01 -15.74 -2.11
C SER A 20 6.87 -14.29 -2.59
N LEU A 21 7.44 -13.95 -3.74
CA LEU A 21 7.34 -12.62 -4.34
C LEU A 21 5.89 -12.28 -4.70
N VAL A 22 5.18 -13.23 -5.31
CA VAL A 22 3.75 -13.10 -5.64
C VAL A 22 2.92 -12.90 -4.39
N LEU A 23 3.21 -13.62 -3.30
CA LEU A 23 2.50 -13.48 -2.03
C LEU A 23 2.69 -12.09 -1.43
N VAL A 24 3.90 -11.55 -1.48
CA VAL A 24 4.21 -10.18 -1.04
C VAL A 24 3.48 -9.16 -1.91
N LEU A 25 3.53 -9.30 -3.23
CA LEU A 25 2.82 -8.41 -4.16
C LEU A 25 1.30 -8.44 -3.93
N ALA A 26 0.73 -9.63 -3.70
CA ALA A 26 -0.68 -9.78 -3.39
C ALA A 26 -1.05 -9.09 -2.06
N ALA A 27 -0.21 -9.21 -1.03
CA ALA A 27 -0.40 -8.52 0.24
C ALA A 27 -0.35 -6.99 0.08
N VAL A 28 0.64 -6.48 -0.66
CA VAL A 28 0.74 -5.05 -0.98
C VAL A 28 -0.49 -4.60 -1.75
N TYR A 29 -0.89 -5.32 -2.79
CA TYR A 29 -2.09 -5.01 -3.57
C TYR A 29 -3.35 -4.95 -2.70
N ALA A 30 -3.54 -5.93 -1.81
CA ALA A 30 -4.66 -5.94 -0.88
C ALA A 30 -4.62 -4.75 0.10
N LEU A 31 -3.43 -4.38 0.59
CA LEU A 31 -3.26 -3.22 1.45
C LEU A 31 -3.67 -1.93 0.73
N PHE A 32 -3.27 -1.75 -0.53
CA PHE A 32 -3.65 -0.58 -1.32
C PHE A 32 -5.13 -0.57 -1.71
N GLN A 33 -5.73 -1.71 -2.06
CA GLN A 33 -7.12 -1.77 -2.50
C GLN A 33 -8.13 -1.76 -1.35
N TYR A 34 -7.79 -2.30 -0.17
CA TYR A 34 -8.71 -2.44 0.95
C TYR A 34 -8.34 -1.56 2.15
N VAL A 35 -7.07 -1.55 2.55
CA VAL A 35 -6.64 -0.81 3.75
C VAL A 35 -6.55 0.68 3.47
N PHE A 36 -6.09 1.09 2.29
CA PHE A 36 -6.00 2.50 1.92
C PHE A 36 -7.37 3.20 1.89
N PRO A 37 -8.42 2.66 1.24
CA PRO A 37 -9.75 3.28 1.29
C PRO A 37 -10.33 3.37 2.69
N TRP A 38 -9.99 2.42 3.57
CA TRP A 38 -10.36 2.48 4.99
C TRP A 38 -9.52 3.51 5.77
N ALA A 39 -8.25 3.68 5.41
CA ALA A 39 -7.33 4.60 6.08
C ALA A 39 -7.44 6.05 5.59
N GLU A 40 -7.92 6.28 4.36
CA GLU A 40 -8.08 7.60 3.74
C GLU A 40 -8.78 8.63 4.66
N PRO A 41 -9.92 8.30 5.32
CA PRO A 41 -10.59 9.24 6.23
C PRO A 41 -9.80 9.54 7.50
N LEU A 42 -8.85 8.69 7.88
CA LEU A 42 -8.00 8.86 9.06
C LEU A 42 -6.73 9.66 8.75
N LEU A 43 -6.40 9.84 7.48
CA LEU A 43 -5.20 10.57 7.07
C LEU A 43 -5.48 12.09 7.09
N PRO A 44 -4.78 12.87 7.94
CA PRO A 44 -4.96 14.32 8.05
C PRO A 44 -4.41 15.10 6.83
N PHE A 45 -4.10 14.41 5.74
CA PHE A 45 -3.59 14.96 4.48
C PHE A 45 -4.64 14.98 3.36
N GLY A 46 -5.79 14.33 3.54
CA GLY A 46 -6.91 14.38 2.58
C GLY A 46 -7.65 15.72 2.60
N ASP A 47 -7.48 16.49 3.67
CA ASP A 47 -8.00 17.83 3.83
C ASP A 47 -7.06 18.82 3.11
N VAL A 48 -7.12 18.81 1.77
CA VAL A 48 -6.42 19.82 0.95
C VAL A 48 -7.08 21.15 1.28
N THR A 49 -6.37 22.01 2.00
CA THR A 49 -6.79 23.33 2.50
C THR A 49 -7.12 24.32 1.38
N VAL A 50 -8.15 24.07 0.57
CA VAL A 50 -8.64 24.97 -0.50
C VAL A 50 -9.77 25.88 -0.01
N ASP A 51 -10.24 25.74 1.23
CA ASP A 51 -11.25 26.66 1.79
C ASP A 51 -10.68 27.96 2.39
N GLY A 52 -9.35 28.10 2.45
CA GLY A 52 -8.70 29.20 3.16
C GLY A 52 -8.56 30.53 2.42
N GLN A 53 -8.70 30.59 1.08
CA GLN A 53 -8.24 31.77 0.31
C GLN A 53 -9.34 32.50 -0.50
N GLY A 54 -10.53 31.91 -0.68
CA GLY A 54 -11.62 32.54 -1.47
C GLY A 54 -12.66 33.31 -0.66
N ALA A 55 -12.88 32.94 0.61
CA ALA A 55 -13.93 33.56 1.44
C ALA A 55 -13.44 34.76 2.29
N GLN A 56 -12.13 34.93 2.45
CA GLN A 56 -11.55 36.05 3.22
C GLN A 56 -11.54 37.39 2.46
N GLY A 57 -11.93 37.40 1.17
CA GLY A 57 -12.09 38.60 0.36
C GLY A 57 -13.53 39.15 0.27
N ALA A 58 -14.53 38.46 0.83
CA ALA A 58 -15.95 38.75 0.56
C ALA A 58 -16.77 39.20 1.78
N GLY A 59 -16.14 39.67 2.86
CA GLY A 59 -16.86 39.95 4.10
C GLY A 59 -16.20 40.93 5.06
N THR A 60 -15.34 41.85 4.61
CA THR A 60 -14.93 42.97 5.45
C THR A 60 -15.83 44.16 5.15
N GLY A 61 -16.89 44.30 5.95
CA GLY A 61 -17.84 45.40 5.84
C GLY A 61 -17.17 46.77 5.97
N ARG A 62 -17.16 47.51 4.87
CA ARG A 62 -17.44 48.95 4.78
C ARG A 62 -17.53 49.38 3.33
#